data_AF-W2F1C2-F1
#
_entry.id   AF-W2F1C2-F1
#
_cell.length_a   1.000
_cell.length_b   1.000
_cell.length_c   1.000
_cell.angle_alpha   90.00
_cell.angle_beta   90.00
_cell.angle_gamma   90.00
#
_symmetry.space_group_name_H-M   'P 1'
#
loop_
_entity.id
_entity.type
_entity.pdbx_description
1 polymer ?
#
loop_
_entity_poly.entity_id
_entity_poly.type
_entity_poly.pdbx_seq_one_letter_code
_entity_poly.pdbx_strand_id
1 'polypeptide(L)' 'MAGAVLRRVATGSRAHFVQMNRAVEAHRLCPVIDWVFPFEDVPAAFAYCESVGGFGKAVISHG' A
#
# COMPACT_ATOMS: atom_id res chain seq x y z
N MET A 1 22.38 -30.99 -2.85
CA MET A 1 22.59 -29.75 -3.64
C MET A 1 21.53 -28.76 -3.21
N ALA A 2 21.84 -27.77 -2.37
CA ALA A 2 20.87 -26.75 -1.97
C ALA A 2 21.04 -25.55 -2.92
N GLY A 3 20.00 -25.23 -3.69
CA GLY A 3 19.96 -24.08 -4.59
C GLY A 3 18.94 -23.05 -4.11
N ALA A 4 19.15 -21.78 -4.46
CA ALA A 4 18.19 -20.70 -4.23
C ALA A 4 17.64 -20.18 -5.57
N VAL A 5 16.40 -19.68 -5.56
CA VAL A 5 15.75 -19.06 -6.73
C VAL A 5 15.48 -17.59 -6.43
N LEU A 6 15.95 -16.70 -7.30
CA LEU A 6 15.62 -15.28 -7.26
C LEU A 6 14.52 -14.99 -8.29
N ARG A 7 13.44 -14.34 -7.87
CA ARG A 7 12.39 -13.83 -8.76
C ARG A 7 12.20 -12.34 -8.50
N ARG A 8 12.11 -11.56 -9.57
CA ARG A 8 11.67 -10.17 -9.48
C ARG A 8 10.17 -10.14 -9.24
N VAL A 9 9.74 -9.27 -8.34
CA VAL A 9 8.33 -8.95 -8.13
C VAL A 9 8.16 -7.48 -8.50
N ALA A 10 7.26 -7.24 -9.43
CA ALA A 10 6.66 -5.93 -9.68
C ALA A 10 5.16 -6.07 -9.40
N THR A 11 4.41 -4.96 -9.43
CA THR A 11 2.94 -4.99 -9.28
C THR A 11 2.30 -6.08 -10.16
N GLY A 12 1.18 -6.64 -9.70
CA GLY A 12 0.45 -7.69 -10.41
C GLY A 12 -0.36 -7.19 -11.61
N SER A 13 -0.85 -8.14 -12.43
CA SER A 13 -1.84 -7.87 -13.47
C SER A 13 -3.20 -7.46 -12.86
N ARG A 14 -4.11 -6.95 -13.68
CA ARG A 14 -5.51 -6.72 -13.25
C ARG A 14 -6.15 -7.97 -12.65
N ALA A 15 -5.87 -9.15 -13.20
CA ALA A 15 -6.39 -10.40 -12.67
C ALA A 15 -5.85 -10.68 -11.25
N HIS A 16 -4.55 -10.45 -11.02
CA HIS A 16 -3.96 -10.56 -9.68
C HIS A 16 -4.58 -9.54 -8.71
N PHE A 17 -4.82 -8.30 -9.16
CA PHE A 17 -5.46 -7.27 -8.33
C PHE A 17 -6.89 -7.66 -7.90
N VAL A 18 -7.70 -8.16 -8.83
CA VAL A 18 -9.06 -8.65 -8.52
C VAL A 18 -9.01 -9.84 -7.54
N GLN A 19 -8.06 -10.77 -7.72
CA GLN A 19 -7.88 -11.89 -6.80
C GLN A 19 -7.45 -11.42 -5.41
N MET A 20 -6.54 -10.44 -5.32
CA MET A 20 -6.11 -9.83 -4.07
C MET A 20 -7.30 -9.20 -3.33
N ASN A 21 -8.15 -8.41 -4.01
CA ASN A 21 -9.31 -7.78 -3.39
C ASN A 21 -10.31 -8.80 -2.82
N ARG A 22 -10.56 -9.91 -3.53
CA ARG A 22 -11.40 -11.01 -3.03
C ARG A 22 -10.83 -11.62 -1.74
N ALA A 23 -9.51 -11.79 -1.67
CA ALA A 23 -8.86 -12.31 -0.47
C ALA A 23 -8.93 -11.30 0.70
N VAL A 24 -8.73 -10.01 0.41
CA VAL A 24 -8.89 -8.91 1.37
C VAL A 24 -10.31 -8.93 1.97
N GLU A 25 -11.34 -9.04 1.15
CA GLU A 25 -12.74 -9.13 1.58
C GLU A 25 -13.00 -10.38 2.43
N ALA A 26 -12.62 -11.56 1.94
CA ALA A 26 -12.88 -12.84 2.60
C ALA A 26 -12.22 -12.94 3.99
N HIS A 27 -11.06 -12.31 4.16
CA HIS A 27 -10.28 -12.34 5.40
C HIS A 27 -10.37 -11.04 6.21
N ARG A 28 -11.13 -10.04 5.74
CA ARG A 28 -11.26 -8.71 6.35
C ARG A 28 -9.90 -8.08 6.65
N LEU A 29 -9.00 -8.13 5.66
CA LEU A 29 -7.69 -7.53 5.79
C LEU A 29 -7.84 -6.00 5.78
N CYS A 30 -7.36 -5.34 6.83
CA CYS A 30 -7.36 -3.89 6.92
C CYS A 30 -5.92 -3.36 6.82
N PRO A 31 -5.62 -2.43 5.90
CA PRO A 31 -4.32 -1.79 5.88
C PRO A 31 -4.14 -0.97 7.16
N VAL A 32 -2.90 -0.93 7.67
CA VAL A 32 -2.55 0.01 8.74
C VAL A 32 -2.43 1.39 8.10
N ILE A 33 -3.36 2.28 8.41
CA ILE A 33 -3.34 3.67 7.98
C ILE A 33 -2.66 4.48 9.08
N ASP A 34 -1.62 5.20 8.71
CA ASP A 34 -0.87 6.05 9.64
C ASP A 34 -1.51 7.45 9.69
N TRP A 35 -1.76 8.01 8.51
CA TRP A 35 -2.34 9.35 8.35
C TRP A 35 -3.33 9.42 7.19
N VAL A 36 -4.38 10.19 7.39
CA VAL A 36 -5.30 10.64 6.34
C VAL A 36 -5.14 12.15 6.21
N PHE A 37 -4.71 12.61 5.04
CA PHE A 37 -4.57 14.03 4.71
C PHE A 37 -5.76 14.48 3.86
N PRO A 38 -6.30 15.69 4.07
CA PRO A 38 -7.22 16.28 3.13
C PRO A 38 -6.51 16.62 1.81
N PHE A 39 -7.27 16.81 0.72
CA PHE A 39 -6.69 16.96 -0.61
C PHE A 39 -5.80 18.22 -0.73
N GLU A 40 -6.14 19.29 -0.02
CA GLU A 40 -5.35 20.52 0.08
C GLU A 40 -3.95 20.30 0.68
N ASP A 41 -3.77 19.25 1.48
CA ASP A 41 -2.52 18.95 2.20
C ASP A 41 -1.65 17.89 1.48
N VAL A 42 -1.91 17.62 0.20
CA VAL A 42 -1.08 16.70 -0.60
C VAL A 42 0.43 17.01 -0.51
N PRO A 43 0.90 18.27 -0.54
CA PRO A 43 2.32 18.55 -0.35
C PRO A 43 2.87 18.07 1.00
N ALA A 44 2.10 18.22 2.09
CA ALA A 44 2.48 17.73 3.41
C ALA A 44 2.48 16.19 3.48
N ALA A 45 1.54 15.53 2.79
CA ALA A 45 1.51 14.07 2.68
C ALA A 45 2.76 13.51 1.98
N PHE A 46 3.27 14.19 0.95
CA PHE A 46 4.53 13.81 0.31
C PHE A 46 5.73 14.00 1.26
N ALA A 47 5.82 15.14 1.94
CA ALA A 47 6.88 15.37 2.94
C ALA A 47 6.86 14.31 4.06
N TYR A 48 5.67 13.86 4.47
CA TYR A 48 5.49 12.75 5.41
C TYR A 48 6.04 11.43 4.86
N CYS A 49 5.75 11.08 3.60
CA CYS A 49 6.27 9.87 2.94
C CYS A 49 7.79 9.87 2.77
N GLU A 50 8.41 11.04 2.61
CA GLU A 50 9.87 11.19 2.53
C GLU A 50 10.55 11.08 3.90
N SER A 51 9.80 11.26 4.99
CA SER A 51 10.32 11.12 6.35
C SER A 51 10.55 9.64 6.72
N VAL A 52 11.51 9.36 7.59
CA VAL A 52 11.89 8.00 8.02
C VAL A 52 10.85 7.37 8.98
N GLY A 53 9.76 8.08 9.31
CA GLY A 53 8.88 7.77 10.43
C GLY A 53 7.56 7.07 10.11
N GLY A 54 7.22 6.85 8.84
CA GLY A 54 5.95 6.21 8.48
C GLY A 54 5.98 4.69 8.65
N PHE A 55 5.11 4.14 9.50
CA PHE A 55 4.90 2.69 9.60
C PHE A 55 3.79 2.23 8.64
N GLY A 56 2.71 3.02 8.55
CA GLY A 56 1.51 2.68 7.79
C GLY A 56 1.43 3.36 6.42
N LYS A 57 0.19 3.44 5.90
CA LYS A 57 -0.14 4.16 4.66
C LYS A 57 -0.54 5.60 4.98
N ALA A 58 -0.01 6.54 4.21
CA ALA A 58 -0.60 7.87 4.07
C ALA A 58 -1.70 7.83 3.00
N VAL A 59 -2.89 8.33 3.32
CA VAL A 59 -4.06 8.35 2.44
C VAL A 59 -4.48 9.80 2.19
N ILE A 60 -4.87 10.12 0.97
CA ILE A 60 -5.50 11.41 0.65
C ILE A 60 -7.01 11.20 0.62
N SER A 61 -7.76 11.96 1.43
CA SER A 61 -9.21 12.01 1.35
C SER A 61 -9.65 12.99 0.27
N HIS A 62 -10.68 12.64 -0.52
CA HIS A 62 -11.14 13.43 -1.65
C HIS A 62 -12.54 14.07 -1.49
N GLY A 63 -13.16 13.96 -0.30
CA GLY A 63 -14.55 14.36 -0.08
C GLY A 63 -15.56 13.37 -0.66
#